data_AF-A0A934PYP4-F1
#
_entry.id   AF-A0A934PYP4-F1
#
_cell.length_a   1.000
_cell.length_b   1.000
_cell.length_c   1.000
_cell.angle_alpha   90.00
_cell.angle_beta   90.00
_cell.angle_gamma   90.00
#
_symmetry.space_group_name_H-M   'P 1'
#
loop_
_entity.id
_entity.type
_entity.pdbx_description
1 polymer ?
#
loop_
_entity_poly.entity_id
_entity_poly.type
_entity_poly.pdbx_seq_one_letter_code
_entity_poly.pdbx_strand_id
1 'polypeptide(L)' 'MRTIVTLTFVLAAFAAGASHAASDRKPADAQPAQHSRMKDCSAGAKAKGLKGDERKAFMSDCLKKKD' A
#
# COMPACT_ATOMS: atom_id res chain seq x y z
N MET A 1 -20.01 4.85 32.99
CA MET A 1 -19.59 3.42 33.12
C MET A 1 -19.07 2.81 31.82
N ARG A 2 -19.74 2.94 30.65
CA ARG A 2 -19.18 2.46 29.35
C ARG A 2 -17.87 3.15 28.93
N THR A 3 -17.72 4.44 29.24
CA THR A 3 -16.51 5.23 28.92
C THR A 3 -15.33 4.98 29.86
N ILE A 4 -15.59 4.48 31.07
CA ILE A 4 -14.54 4.16 32.06
C ILE A 4 -13.88 2.81 31.72
N VAL A 5 -14.66 1.85 31.20
CA VAL A 5 -14.14 0.53 30.76
C VAL A 5 -13.26 0.64 29.52
N THR A 6 -13.52 1.59 28.61
CA THR A 6 -12.70 1.80 27.40
C THR A 6 -11.36 2.48 27.70
N LEU A 7 -11.32 3.40 28.67
CA LEU A 7 -10.09 4.14 28.99
C LEU A 7 -9.06 3.28 29.73
N THR A 8 -9.50 2.33 30.55
CA THR A 8 -8.58 1.41 31.25
C THR A 8 -8.06 0.29 30.34
N PHE A 9 -8.84 -0.16 29.35
CA PHE A 9 -8.44 -1.24 28.44
C PHE A 9 -7.37 -0.81 27.42
N VAL A 10 -7.39 0.46 26.99
CA VAL A 10 -6.39 1.01 26.06
C VAL A 10 -5.00 1.13 26.70
N LEU A 11 -4.93 1.34 28.02
CA LEU A 11 -3.65 1.48 28.72
C LEU A 11 -2.95 0.13 28.97
N ALA A 12 -3.66 -1.00 28.88
CA ALA A 12 -3.09 -2.34 29.11
C ALA A 12 -2.57 -3.04 27.83
N ALA A 13 -2.88 -2.53 26.64
CA ALA A 13 -2.57 -3.21 25.36
C ALA A 13 -1.27 -2.73 24.68
N PHE A 14 -0.55 -1.75 25.22
CA PHE A 14 0.68 -1.23 24.61
C PHE A 14 1.95 -2.01 25.00
N ALA A 15 1.84 -3.07 25.81
CA ALA A 15 3.02 -3.77 26.37
C ALA A 15 3.28 -5.21 25.86
N ALA A 16 2.48 -5.77 24.94
CA ALA A 16 2.74 -7.11 24.40
C ALA A 16 2.22 -7.29 22.97
N GLY A 17 3.06 -6.99 21.98
CA GLY A 17 2.70 -7.18 20.57
C GLY A 17 3.90 -7.07 19.62
N ALA A 18 5.05 -7.62 20.00
CA ALA A 18 6.12 -7.90 19.07
C ALA A 18 5.79 -9.18 18.27
N SER A 19 5.94 -9.09 16.95
CA SER A 19 6.30 -10.18 16.05
C SER A 19 5.21 -11.18 15.64
N HIS A 20 4.47 -10.85 14.57
CA HIS A 20 4.03 -11.87 13.61
C HIS A 20 5.23 -12.20 12.70
N ALA A 21 5.65 -13.46 12.71
CA ALA A 21 6.76 -13.96 11.89
C ALA A 21 6.28 -14.50 10.52
N ALA A 22 7.11 -14.22 9.51
CA ALA A 22 7.39 -14.96 8.27
C ALA A 22 6.33 -15.08 7.14
N SER A 23 6.66 -14.50 5.98
CA SER A 23 6.56 -15.20 4.68
C SER A 23 7.43 -14.53 3.61
N ASP A 24 8.42 -15.29 3.16
CA ASP A 24 9.06 -15.28 1.84
C ASP A 24 8.58 -14.24 0.81
N ARG A 25 9.43 -13.25 0.52
CA ARG A 25 9.66 -12.82 -0.86
C ARG A 25 11.15 -12.66 -1.10
N LYS A 26 11.71 -13.59 -1.87
CA LYS A 26 12.92 -13.43 -2.67
C LYS A 26 12.96 -12.01 -3.25
N PRO A 27 14.01 -11.20 -3.01
CA PRO A 27 14.14 -9.93 -3.70
C PRO A 27 14.54 -10.24 -5.14
N ALA A 28 13.54 -10.47 -6.00
CA ALA A 28 13.78 -10.49 -7.43
C ALA A 28 14.11 -9.05 -7.85
N ASP A 29 15.26 -8.89 -8.50
CA ASP A 29 15.89 -7.68 -9.03
C ASP A 29 15.03 -6.89 -10.07
N ALA A 30 13.71 -7.05 -10.04
CA ALA A 30 12.72 -6.26 -10.78
C ALA A 30 12.26 -4.99 -10.02
N GLN A 31 12.69 -4.81 -8.76
CA GLN A 31 12.29 -3.67 -7.92
C GLN A 31 12.56 -2.27 -8.54
N PRO A 32 13.72 -1.97 -9.16
CA PRO A 32 13.95 -0.63 -9.69
C PRO A 32 13.05 -0.34 -10.89
N ALA A 33 12.81 -1.35 -11.75
CA ALA A 33 12.03 -1.19 -12.96
C ALA A 33 10.51 -1.12 -12.69
N GLN A 34 10.03 -1.78 -11.63
CA GLN A 34 8.64 -1.65 -11.18
C GLN A 34 8.39 -0.27 -10.53
N HIS A 35 9.32 0.21 -9.71
CA HIS A 35 9.19 1.49 -9.03
C HIS A 35 9.26 2.69 -9.99
N SER A 36 10.17 2.69 -10.97
CA SER A 36 10.23 3.73 -12.01
C SER A 36 8.93 3.79 -12.80
N ARG A 37 8.45 2.63 -13.27
CA ARG A 37 7.23 2.54 -14.07
C ARG A 37 5.98 3.01 -13.30
N MET A 38 5.89 2.71 -12.01
CA MET A 38 4.80 3.21 -11.15
C MET A 38 4.77 4.74 -11.09
N LYS A 39 5.95 5.38 -11.04
CA LYS A 39 6.08 6.84 -11.08
C LYS A 39 5.65 7.40 -12.43
N ASP A 40 6.12 6.80 -13.53
CA ASP A 40 5.78 7.22 -14.89
C ASP A 40 4.27 7.09 -15.16
N CYS A 41 3.66 5.97 -14.78
CA CYS A 41 2.20 5.77 -14.86
C CYS A 41 1.44 6.80 -14.01
N SER A 42 1.94 7.15 -12.82
CA SER A 42 1.30 8.17 -11.98
C SER A 42 1.40 9.57 -12.57
N ALA A 43 2.54 9.90 -13.19
CA ALA A 43 2.74 11.17 -13.89
C ALA A 43 1.84 11.27 -15.13
N GLY A 44 1.76 10.19 -15.93
CA GLY A 44 0.85 10.12 -17.07
C GLY A 44 -0.61 10.27 -16.69
N ALA A 45 -1.05 9.65 -15.59
CA ALA A 45 -2.42 9.81 -15.08
C ALA A 45 -2.71 11.25 -14.65
N LYS A 46 -1.75 11.92 -13.99
CA LYS A 46 -1.87 13.32 -13.57
C LYS A 46 -1.89 14.28 -14.76
N ALA A 47 -1.02 14.06 -15.75
CA ALA A 47 -0.97 14.85 -16.98
C ALA A 47 -2.26 14.74 -17.79
N LYS A 48 -2.92 13.57 -17.73
CA LYS A 48 -4.24 13.32 -18.33
C LYS A 48 -5.42 13.79 -17.45
N GLY A 49 -5.16 14.34 -16.27
CA GLY A 49 -6.21 14.79 -15.35
C GLY A 49 -7.10 13.69 -14.79
N LEU A 50 -6.67 12.42 -14.88
CA LEU A 50 -7.49 11.27 -14.50
C LEU A 50 -7.68 11.22 -12.98
N LYS A 51 -8.92 11.03 -12.55
CA LYS A 51 -9.32 10.94 -11.13
C LYS A 51 -10.24 9.75 -10.90
N GLY A 52 -10.40 9.35 -9.63
CA GLY A 52 -11.32 8.28 -9.25
C GLY A 52 -11.04 6.98 -9.99
N ASP A 53 -12.07 6.45 -10.64
CA ASP A 53 -12.03 5.17 -11.35
C ASP A 53 -11.13 5.21 -12.60
N GLU A 54 -11.15 6.32 -13.35
CA GLU A 54 -10.35 6.48 -14.57
C GLU A 54 -8.84 6.40 -14.29
N ARG A 55 -8.40 6.94 -13.14
CA ARG A 55 -6.99 6.79 -12.71
C ARG A 55 -6.65 5.34 -12.43
N LYS A 56 -7.54 4.58 -11.78
CA LYS A 56 -7.31 3.18 -11.42
C LYS A 56 -7.26 2.29 -12.67
N ALA A 57 -8.16 2.53 -13.62
CA ALA A 57 -8.16 1.86 -14.92
C ALA A 57 -6.84 2.13 -15.67
N PHE A 58 -6.44 3.40 -15.75
CA PHE A 58 -5.18 3.79 -16.39
C PHE A 58 -3.94 3.19 -15.70
N MET A 59 -3.88 3.21 -14.36
CA MET A 59 -2.74 2.60 -13.65
C MET A 59 -2.70 1.08 -13.86
N SER A 60 -3.85 0.40 -13.88
CA SER A 60 -3.93 -1.05 -14.11
C SER A 60 -3.46 -1.41 -15.52
N ASP A 61 -3.90 -0.66 -16.53
CA ASP A 61 -3.46 -0.82 -17.91
C ASP A 61 -1.96 -0.52 -18.07
N CYS A 62 -1.50 0.59 -17.48
CA CYS A 62 -0.12 1.04 -17.55
C CYS A 62 0.85 0.06 -16.88
N LEU A 63 0.42 -0.69 -15.86
CA LEU A 63 1.24 -1.68 -15.13
C LEU A 63 1.13 -3.12 -15.67
N LYS A 64 0.05 -3.48 -16.37
CA LYS A 64 -0.17 -4.83 -16.92
C LYS A 64 0.84 -5.31 -17.95
N LYS A 65 1.58 -4.43 -18.65
CA LYS A 65 2.59 -4.83 -19.67
C LYS A 65 3.87 -5.54 -19.14
N LYS A 66 3.88 -6.10 -17.93
CA LYS A 66 5.00 -6.89 -17.36
C LYS A 66 4.53 -8.13 -16.59
N ASP A 67 3.42 -8.71 -17.05
CA ASP A 67 3.13 -10.12 -16.81
C ASP A 67 3.49 -10.92 -18.07
#